data_AF-A0A4Q1URF7-F1
#
_entry.id   AF-A0A4Q1URF7-F1
#
_cell.length_a   1.000
_cell.length_b   1.000
_cell.length_c   1.000
_cell.angle_alpha   90.00
_cell.angle_beta   90.00
_cell.angle_gamma   90.00
#
_symmetry.space_group_name_H-M   'P 1'
#
loop_
_entity.id
_entity.type
_entity.pdbx_description
1 polymer ?
#
loop_
_entity_poly.entity_id
_entity_poly.type
_entity_poly.pdbx_seq_one_letter_code
_entity_poly.pdbx_strand_id
1 'polypeptide(L)'
;MRRIALVALALGLFVPLLASAPANAQATRTWVSGVGDDANPCSRTAPCKTFAGAISKTAAAGEINCLDPGGFGAVTVTKSMTISCEAGTAGVLVSGTNAIIFNAGVNDYLFLKGLDFEGLGTGINGVSFLNGGFLHVEDCVFRRFTGSGISITAGGATGFEITRTTVFSNGNGSTGAGIRIAPAAGGTSKGMIDRVVADRNTFGFAADASGGSILLNVDHSSATNSTLAGVIGTATSGTANVMIMRSTASNNATGIQNAGGTTTIRVGESAIQGNTTGVSGVVSSYTTNQLNGNTTDGTMSTIPLK
;
A
#
# COMPACT_ATOMS: atom_id res chain seq x y z
N MET A 1 1.81 -49.26 -53.56
CA MET A 1 1.08 -49.04 -52.28
C MET A 1 1.97 -49.11 -51.03
N ARG A 2 2.90 -50.07 -50.89
CA ARG A 2 3.82 -50.17 -49.71
C ARG A 2 4.78 -48.97 -49.50
N ARG A 3 5.24 -48.29 -50.56
CA ARG A 3 6.16 -47.13 -50.45
C ARG A 3 5.49 -45.84 -49.99
N ILE A 4 4.16 -45.69 -50.19
CA ILE A 4 3.39 -44.50 -49.77
C ILE A 4 3.04 -44.59 -48.28
N ALA A 5 2.79 -45.81 -47.77
CA ALA A 5 2.51 -46.05 -46.36
C ALA A 5 3.72 -45.76 -45.43
N LEU A 6 4.95 -45.98 -45.89
CA LEU A 6 6.18 -45.71 -45.13
C LEU A 6 6.50 -44.20 -45.02
N VAL A 7 6.17 -43.41 -46.04
CA VAL A 7 6.34 -41.94 -46.01
C VAL A 7 5.28 -41.29 -45.10
N ALA A 8 4.05 -41.79 -45.11
CA ALA A 8 2.98 -41.31 -44.23
C ALA A 8 3.27 -41.60 -42.74
N LEU A 9 3.89 -42.74 -42.42
CA LEU A 9 4.25 -43.10 -41.05
C LEU A 9 5.44 -42.26 -40.53
N ALA A 10 6.39 -41.91 -41.40
CA ALA A 10 7.54 -41.06 -41.05
C ALA A 10 7.16 -39.58 -40.84
N LEU A 11 6.19 -39.05 -41.61
CA LEU A 11 5.65 -37.71 -41.37
C LEU A 11 4.75 -37.66 -40.12
N GLY A 12 3.96 -38.71 -39.85
CA GLY A 12 3.10 -38.76 -38.65
C GLY A 12 3.87 -38.80 -37.33
N LEU A 13 5.09 -39.33 -37.31
CA LEU A 13 5.93 -39.41 -36.11
C LEU A 13 6.70 -38.11 -35.80
N PHE A 14 6.84 -37.20 -36.76
CA PHE A 14 7.59 -35.94 -36.60
C PHE A 14 6.71 -34.72 -36.27
N VAL A 15 5.40 -34.81 -36.49
CA VAL A 15 4.46 -33.71 -36.19
C VAL A 15 4.30 -33.37 -34.70
N PRO A 16 4.41 -34.30 -33.71
CA PRO A 16 4.29 -33.91 -32.30
C PRO A 16 5.55 -33.23 -31.72
N LEU A 17 6.68 -33.23 -32.42
CA LEU A 17 7.92 -32.59 -31.96
C LEU A 17 8.02 -31.09 -32.30
N LEU A 18 7.11 -30.56 -33.13
CA LEU A 18 7.13 -29.17 -33.59
C LEU A 18 6.20 -28.23 -32.79
N ALA A 19 5.49 -28.76 -31.79
CA ALA A 19 4.49 -28.01 -31.00
C ALA A 19 4.79 -27.91 -29.49
N SER A 20 5.95 -28.37 -29.02
CA SER A 20 6.40 -28.03 -27.68
C SER A 20 7.01 -26.64 -27.70
N ALA A 21 6.18 -25.60 -27.62
CA ALA A 21 6.68 -24.30 -27.20
C ALA A 21 7.41 -24.51 -25.86
N PRO A 22 8.63 -23.96 -25.67
CA PRO A 22 9.25 -24.02 -24.36
C PRO A 22 8.30 -23.34 -23.38
N ALA A 23 7.71 -24.13 -22.48
CA ALA A 23 7.11 -23.59 -21.28
C ALA A 23 8.28 -23.00 -20.48
N ASN A 24 8.59 -21.73 -20.71
CA ASN A 24 9.53 -21.00 -19.88
C ASN A 24 8.92 -20.97 -18.49
N ALA A 25 9.35 -21.90 -17.63
CA ALA A 25 9.00 -21.88 -16.22
C ALA A 25 9.47 -20.53 -15.68
N GLN A 26 8.53 -19.68 -15.29
CA GLN A 26 8.86 -18.43 -14.64
C GLN A 26 9.67 -18.74 -13.38
N ALA A 27 10.71 -17.94 -13.12
CA ALA A 27 11.53 -18.13 -11.94
C ALA A 27 10.71 -17.79 -10.70
N THR A 28 10.84 -18.60 -9.64
CA THR A 28 10.24 -18.27 -8.33
C THR A 28 10.93 -17.08 -7.67
N ARG A 29 12.15 -16.76 -8.11
CA ARG A 29 12.93 -15.62 -7.64
C ARG A 29 13.65 -14.96 -8.81
N THR A 30 13.55 -13.64 -8.91
CA THR A 30 14.27 -12.83 -9.89
C THR A 30 14.98 -11.65 -9.21
N TRP A 31 15.89 -11.02 -9.95
CA TRP A 31 16.70 -9.91 -9.43
C TRP A 31 16.63 -8.71 -10.37
N VAL A 32 16.61 -7.51 -9.78
CA VAL A 32 16.83 -6.24 -10.46
C VAL A 32 18.13 -5.58 -10.02
N SER A 33 18.75 -4.81 -10.90
CA SER A 33 19.99 -4.07 -10.65
C SER A 33 20.00 -2.75 -11.42
N GLY A 34 20.57 -1.71 -10.83
CA GLY A 34 20.82 -0.42 -11.43
C GLY A 34 21.72 -0.48 -12.66
N VAL A 35 22.42 -1.60 -12.90
CA VAL A 35 23.20 -1.88 -14.12
C VAL A 35 22.68 -3.09 -14.89
N GLY A 36 21.48 -3.59 -14.57
CA GLY A 36 20.84 -4.71 -15.26
C GLY A 36 20.33 -4.38 -16.67
N ASP A 37 19.76 -5.41 -17.33
CA ASP A 37 19.14 -5.32 -18.65
C ASP A 37 17.86 -6.18 -18.68
N ASP A 38 16.73 -5.63 -19.14
CA ASP A 38 15.46 -6.36 -19.22
C ASP A 38 15.45 -7.46 -20.29
N ALA A 39 16.47 -7.56 -21.14
CA ALA A 39 16.70 -8.73 -21.99
C ALA A 39 17.24 -9.95 -21.21
N ASN A 40 17.84 -9.73 -20.03
CA ASN A 40 18.43 -10.81 -19.22
C ASN A 40 17.36 -11.77 -18.67
N PRO A 41 17.72 -13.01 -18.27
CA PRO A 41 16.79 -13.92 -17.59
C PRO A 41 16.33 -13.45 -16.20
N CYS A 42 16.76 -12.27 -15.74
CA CYS A 42 16.59 -11.75 -14.39
C CYS A 42 17.12 -12.68 -13.30
N SER A 43 18.21 -13.41 -13.57
CA SER A 43 18.91 -14.22 -12.58
C SER A 43 19.84 -13.35 -11.74
N ARG A 44 20.38 -13.89 -10.64
CA ARG A 44 21.29 -13.12 -9.77
C ARG A 44 22.54 -12.62 -10.50
N THR A 45 23.04 -13.36 -11.50
CA THR A 45 24.23 -13.02 -12.28
C THR A 45 23.91 -12.28 -13.58
N ALA A 46 22.64 -12.25 -13.98
CA ALA A 46 22.13 -11.49 -15.12
C ALA A 46 20.79 -10.84 -14.71
N PRO A 47 20.82 -9.81 -13.86
CA PRO A 47 19.62 -9.17 -13.32
C PRO A 47 18.93 -8.31 -14.38
N CYS A 48 17.63 -8.10 -14.18
CA CYS A 48 16.84 -7.18 -14.99
C CYS A 48 17.05 -5.74 -14.57
N LYS A 49 16.72 -4.80 -15.47
CA LYS A 49 16.86 -3.37 -15.19
C LYS A 49 15.67 -2.81 -14.43
N THR A 50 14.46 -3.31 -14.69
CA THR A 50 13.21 -2.75 -14.16
C THR A 50 12.36 -3.80 -13.46
N PHE A 51 11.43 -3.33 -12.61
CA PHE A 51 10.41 -4.20 -12.03
C PHE A 51 9.48 -4.77 -13.10
N ALA A 52 9.18 -4.02 -14.16
CA ALA A 52 8.40 -4.50 -15.30
C ALA A 52 9.10 -5.66 -16.04
N GLY A 53 10.42 -5.57 -16.23
CA GLY A 53 11.23 -6.66 -16.78
C GLY A 53 11.22 -7.89 -15.87
N ALA A 54 11.47 -7.71 -14.58
CA ALA A 54 11.52 -8.79 -13.59
C ALA A 54 10.18 -9.51 -13.41
N ILE A 55 9.06 -8.78 -13.27
CA ILE A 55 7.76 -9.39 -13.02
C ILE A 55 7.27 -10.27 -14.17
N SER A 56 7.66 -9.94 -15.41
CA SER A 56 7.32 -10.74 -16.60
C SER A 56 7.93 -12.15 -16.55
N LYS A 57 9.04 -12.32 -15.83
CA LYS A 57 9.81 -13.57 -15.67
C LYS A 57 9.69 -14.19 -14.29
N THR A 58 8.99 -13.53 -13.36
CA THR A 58 8.75 -14.03 -12.01
C THR A 58 7.43 -14.77 -11.95
N ALA A 59 7.40 -15.95 -11.31
CA ALA A 59 6.19 -16.74 -11.15
C ALA A 59 5.15 -16.02 -10.26
N ALA A 60 3.88 -16.43 -10.36
CA ALA A 60 2.89 -16.03 -9.34
C ALA A 60 3.35 -16.50 -7.95
N ALA A 61 3.12 -15.67 -6.94
CA ALA A 61 3.63 -15.85 -5.57
C ALA A 61 5.17 -15.95 -5.48
N GLY A 62 5.89 -15.48 -6.50
CA GLY A 62 7.34 -15.36 -6.51
C GLY A 62 7.86 -14.06 -5.89
N GLU A 63 9.18 -13.90 -5.93
CA GLU A 63 9.90 -12.79 -5.31
C GLU A 63 10.83 -12.07 -6.31
N ILE A 64 10.81 -10.74 -6.28
CA ILE A 64 11.75 -9.87 -6.98
C ILE A 64 12.64 -9.21 -5.93
N ASN A 65 13.96 -9.38 -6.06
CA ASN A 65 14.93 -8.73 -5.18
C ASN A 65 15.73 -7.64 -5.87
N CYS A 66 16.06 -6.59 -5.13
CA CYS A 66 17.07 -5.63 -5.56
C CYS A 66 18.47 -6.11 -5.19
N LEU A 67 19.37 -6.22 -6.17
CA LEU A 67 20.76 -6.60 -5.97
C LEU A 67 21.61 -5.42 -5.47
N ASP A 68 21.28 -4.22 -5.92
CA ASP A 68 21.99 -2.98 -5.63
C ASP A 68 21.01 -1.78 -5.69
N PRO A 69 21.41 -0.58 -5.21
CA PRO A 69 20.60 0.63 -5.34
C PRO A 69 20.29 0.98 -6.80
N GLY A 70 19.07 1.44 -7.08
CA GLY A 70 18.67 1.81 -8.44
C GLY A 70 17.25 2.32 -8.55
N GLY A 71 16.94 2.97 -9.67
CA GLY A 71 15.57 3.33 -10.06
C GLY A 71 14.97 2.23 -10.93
N PHE A 72 14.02 1.47 -10.40
CA PHE A 72 13.49 0.25 -11.05
C PHE A 72 12.16 0.48 -11.78
N GLY A 73 11.64 1.70 -11.73
CA GLY A 73 10.47 2.14 -12.46
C GLY A 73 9.14 1.67 -11.87
N ALA A 74 8.04 2.21 -12.41
CA ALA A 74 6.70 1.82 -12.02
C ALA A 74 6.36 0.40 -12.48
N VAL A 75 5.45 -0.28 -11.77
CA VAL A 75 4.99 -1.61 -12.18
C VAL A 75 3.52 -1.85 -11.83
N THR A 76 2.81 -2.50 -12.74
CA THR A 76 1.48 -3.07 -12.48
C THR A 76 1.63 -4.54 -12.14
N VAL A 77 1.10 -4.94 -10.98
CA VAL A 77 1.17 -6.29 -10.43
C VAL A 77 -0.22 -6.90 -10.47
N THR A 78 -0.36 -8.01 -11.20
CA THR A 78 -1.66 -8.68 -11.46
C THR A 78 -1.73 -10.11 -10.91
N LYS A 79 -0.78 -10.48 -10.05
CA LYS A 79 -0.66 -11.78 -9.40
C LYS A 79 0.05 -11.60 -8.05
N SER A 80 -0.06 -12.59 -7.17
CA SER A 80 0.69 -12.58 -5.91
C SER A 80 2.18 -12.29 -6.15
N MET A 81 2.75 -11.35 -5.38
CA MET A 81 4.14 -10.91 -5.60
C MET A 81 4.78 -10.36 -4.33
N THR A 82 6.05 -10.73 -4.13
CA THR A 82 6.94 -10.09 -3.16
C THR A 82 7.96 -9.23 -3.91
N ILE A 83 8.13 -7.97 -3.49
CA ILE A 83 9.20 -7.08 -3.96
C ILE A 83 9.99 -6.64 -2.71
N SER A 84 11.24 -7.11 -2.60
CA SER A 84 12.07 -6.91 -1.42
C SER A 84 13.44 -6.33 -1.79
N CYS A 85 13.73 -5.14 -1.29
CA CYS A 85 14.91 -4.37 -1.65
C CYS A 85 15.72 -3.94 -0.43
N GLU A 86 16.31 -4.91 0.25
CA GLU A 86 17.08 -4.70 1.48
C GLU A 86 18.55 -4.29 1.23
N ALA A 87 19.04 -4.40 -0.01
CA ALA A 87 20.46 -4.19 -0.35
C ALA A 87 20.86 -2.71 -0.57
N GLY A 88 19.94 -1.75 -0.33
CA GLY A 88 20.18 -0.31 -0.43
C GLY A 88 18.97 0.46 -0.98
N THR A 89 19.11 1.77 -1.24
CA THR A 89 17.98 2.60 -1.72
C THR A 89 17.52 2.17 -3.12
N ALA A 90 16.51 1.32 -3.15
CA ALA A 90 15.81 0.90 -4.35
C ALA A 90 14.57 1.76 -4.55
N GLY A 91 14.62 2.61 -5.57
CA GLY A 91 13.65 3.66 -5.81
C GLY A 91 12.59 3.27 -6.84
N VAL A 92 11.34 3.58 -6.55
CA VAL A 92 10.33 3.85 -7.58
C VAL A 92 10.15 5.36 -7.66
N LEU A 93 10.77 5.96 -8.67
CA LEU A 93 10.60 7.37 -9.00
C LEU A 93 9.60 7.51 -10.13
N VAL A 94 8.54 8.28 -9.90
CA VAL A 94 7.48 8.51 -10.88
C VAL A 94 7.05 9.97 -10.96
N SER A 95 6.55 10.35 -12.13
CA SER A 95 5.90 11.65 -12.40
C SER A 95 4.60 11.41 -13.14
N GLY A 96 3.51 12.06 -12.72
CA GLY A 96 2.20 11.99 -13.37
C GLY A 96 1.51 10.62 -13.36
N THR A 97 2.04 9.63 -12.63
CA THR A 97 1.57 8.24 -12.63
C THR A 97 1.60 7.64 -11.21
N ASN A 98 0.98 6.47 -11.04
CA ASN A 98 1.16 5.67 -9.83
C ASN A 98 2.48 4.89 -9.90
N ALA A 99 3.16 4.72 -8.77
CA ALA A 99 4.40 3.94 -8.69
C ALA A 99 4.14 2.42 -8.79
N ILE A 100 3.33 1.87 -7.89
CA ILE A 100 2.88 0.47 -7.98
C ILE A 100 1.37 0.42 -8.05
N ILE A 101 0.85 -0.29 -9.04
CA ILE A 101 -0.57 -0.63 -9.13
C ILE A 101 -0.72 -2.11 -8.82
N PHE A 102 -1.55 -2.46 -7.84
CA PHE A 102 -1.91 -3.85 -7.56
C PHE A 102 -3.36 -4.10 -7.95
N ASN A 103 -3.57 -5.00 -8.90
CA ASN A 103 -4.89 -5.38 -9.39
C ASN A 103 -4.89 -6.86 -9.75
N ALA A 104 -5.01 -7.70 -8.73
CA ALA A 104 -4.90 -9.15 -8.83
C ALA A 104 -6.16 -9.86 -8.35
N GLY A 105 -6.15 -11.19 -8.31
CA GLY A 105 -7.25 -12.00 -7.82
C GLY A 105 -7.54 -11.74 -6.33
N VAL A 106 -8.76 -12.08 -5.90
CA VAL A 106 -9.23 -11.82 -4.52
C VAL A 106 -8.44 -12.54 -3.43
N ASN A 107 -7.65 -13.55 -3.79
CA ASN A 107 -6.78 -14.29 -2.88
C ASN A 107 -5.29 -13.92 -3.04
N ASP A 108 -4.96 -13.03 -3.98
CA ASP A 108 -3.58 -12.65 -4.24
C ASP A 108 -3.07 -11.62 -3.24
N TYR A 109 -1.75 -11.60 -3.01
CA TYR A 109 -1.12 -10.67 -2.10
C TYR A 109 -0.05 -9.80 -2.76
N LEU A 110 0.20 -8.62 -2.17
CA LEU A 110 1.38 -7.82 -2.45
C LEU A 110 2.18 -7.68 -1.16
N PHE A 111 3.46 -8.07 -1.20
CA PHE A 111 4.40 -7.83 -0.12
C PHE A 111 5.49 -6.87 -0.61
N LEU A 112 5.63 -5.73 0.05
CA LEU A 112 6.64 -4.72 -0.25
C LEU A 112 7.56 -4.53 0.94
N LYS A 113 8.88 -4.58 0.71
CA LYS A 113 9.87 -4.34 1.76
C LYS A 113 11.08 -3.54 1.30
N GLY A 114 11.47 -2.55 2.11
CA GLY A 114 12.73 -1.80 1.89
C GLY A 114 12.70 -0.86 0.70
N LEU A 115 11.53 -0.51 0.18
CA LEU A 115 11.39 0.31 -1.03
C LEU A 115 11.31 1.81 -0.70
N ASP A 116 11.92 2.61 -1.56
CA ASP A 116 11.86 4.08 -1.54
C ASP A 116 10.97 4.58 -2.69
N PHE A 117 9.90 5.29 -2.38
CA PHE A 117 8.95 5.81 -3.36
C PHE A 117 9.00 7.34 -3.40
N GLU A 118 9.31 7.89 -4.57
CA GLU A 118 9.43 9.34 -4.80
C GLU A 118 8.47 9.80 -5.91
N GLY A 119 7.51 10.65 -5.54
CA GLY A 119 6.51 11.20 -6.46
C GLY A 119 6.91 12.51 -7.13
N LEU A 120 8.06 13.11 -6.81
CA LEU A 120 8.55 14.39 -7.36
C LEU A 120 7.63 15.60 -7.18
N GLY A 121 6.51 15.48 -6.48
CA GLY A 121 5.45 16.48 -6.38
C GLY A 121 4.43 16.41 -7.53
N THR A 122 4.50 15.41 -8.41
CA THR A 122 3.59 15.22 -9.56
C THR A 122 3.06 13.80 -9.70
N GLY A 123 3.70 12.80 -9.09
CA GLY A 123 3.25 11.42 -9.01
C GLY A 123 1.90 11.33 -8.29
N ILE A 124 1.09 10.36 -8.68
CA ILE A 124 -0.31 10.25 -8.20
C ILE A 124 -0.33 9.50 -6.87
N ASN A 125 -0.11 8.19 -6.86
CA ASN A 125 0.03 7.43 -5.61
C ASN A 125 1.32 6.61 -5.61
N GLY A 126 1.89 6.37 -4.43
CA GLY A 126 3.00 5.45 -4.25
C GLY A 126 2.56 4.01 -4.51
N VAL A 127 1.57 3.55 -3.75
CA VAL A 127 0.84 2.30 -4.02
C VAL A 127 -0.62 2.62 -4.28
N SER A 128 -1.15 2.08 -5.38
CA SER A 128 -2.58 2.05 -5.70
C SER A 128 -3.05 0.59 -5.67
N PHE A 129 -3.64 0.18 -4.54
CA PHE A 129 -4.13 -1.18 -4.32
C PHE A 129 -5.61 -1.26 -4.69
N LEU A 130 -5.88 -1.76 -5.89
CA LEU A 130 -7.21 -1.75 -6.52
C LEU A 130 -8.01 -3.03 -6.25
N ASN A 131 -7.35 -4.19 -6.20
CA ASN A 131 -7.96 -5.48 -5.88
C ASN A 131 -6.90 -6.47 -5.39
N GLY A 132 -7.24 -7.26 -4.36
CA GLY A 132 -6.36 -8.26 -3.77
C GLY A 132 -6.85 -8.76 -2.42
N GLY A 133 -6.33 -9.89 -1.98
CA GLY A 133 -6.62 -10.46 -0.66
C GLY A 133 -5.84 -9.80 0.46
N PHE A 134 -4.56 -9.42 0.22
CA PHE A 134 -3.71 -8.85 1.26
C PHE A 134 -2.65 -7.88 0.74
N LEU A 135 -2.43 -6.77 1.46
CA LEU A 135 -1.30 -5.86 1.27
C LEU A 135 -0.41 -5.86 2.52
N HIS A 136 0.86 -6.22 2.36
CA HIS A 136 1.90 -6.05 3.39
C HIS A 136 2.91 -5.01 2.94
N VAL A 137 3.17 -4.00 3.77
CA VAL A 137 4.18 -2.97 3.51
C VAL A 137 5.05 -2.81 4.75
N GLU A 138 6.35 -3.01 4.58
CA GLU A 138 7.31 -3.04 5.67
C GLU A 138 8.57 -2.26 5.33
N ASP A 139 9.09 -1.47 6.27
CA ASP A 139 10.38 -0.78 6.13
C ASP A 139 10.47 0.05 4.83
N CYS A 140 9.36 0.65 4.40
CA CYS A 140 9.28 1.46 3.18
C CYS A 140 9.25 2.97 3.46
N VAL A 141 9.53 3.78 2.45
CA VAL A 141 9.38 5.24 2.50
C VAL A 141 8.56 5.71 1.31
N PHE A 142 7.54 6.53 1.55
CA PHE A 142 6.72 7.16 0.50
C PHE A 142 6.73 8.66 0.64
N ARG A 143 7.16 9.39 -0.41
CA ARG A 143 7.21 10.84 -0.35
C ARG A 143 6.81 11.56 -1.63
N ARG A 144 6.25 12.76 -1.44
CA ARG A 144 5.99 13.77 -2.49
C ARG A 144 5.01 13.30 -3.56
N PHE A 145 4.00 12.51 -3.18
CA PHE A 145 2.87 12.17 -4.05
C PHE A 145 1.77 13.23 -3.95
N THR A 146 1.13 13.55 -5.07
CA THR A 146 -0.02 14.48 -5.13
C THR A 146 -1.30 13.83 -4.63
N GLY A 147 -1.50 12.54 -4.88
CA GLY A 147 -2.47 11.69 -4.22
C GLY A 147 -1.87 11.12 -2.93
N SER A 148 -2.07 9.83 -2.65
CA SER A 148 -1.64 9.24 -1.39
C SER A 148 -0.30 8.50 -1.49
N GLY A 149 0.44 8.43 -0.38
CA GLY A 149 1.59 7.52 -0.30
C GLY A 149 1.14 6.08 -0.55
N ILE A 150 0.13 5.64 0.20
CA ILE A 150 -0.55 4.35 0.01
C ILE A 150 -2.06 4.60 -0.11
N SER A 151 -2.67 4.10 -1.19
CA SER A 151 -4.11 4.17 -1.44
C SER A 151 -4.68 2.76 -1.60
N ILE A 152 -5.58 2.36 -0.70
CA ILE A 152 -6.28 1.07 -0.73
C ILE A 152 -7.74 1.32 -1.12
N THR A 153 -8.13 0.90 -2.32
CA THR A 153 -9.47 1.13 -2.89
C THR A 153 -10.14 -0.16 -3.34
N ALA A 154 -9.85 -1.26 -2.64
CA ALA A 154 -10.32 -2.59 -3.01
C ALA A 154 -11.85 -2.67 -3.08
N GLY A 155 -12.36 -3.34 -4.13
CA GLY A 155 -13.79 -3.63 -4.28
C GLY A 155 -14.26 -4.90 -3.56
N GLY A 156 -13.32 -5.76 -3.17
CA GLY A 156 -13.58 -6.98 -2.40
C GLY A 156 -13.24 -6.85 -0.91
N ALA A 157 -13.20 -7.99 -0.23
CA ALA A 157 -12.61 -8.09 1.10
C ALA A 157 -11.08 -8.10 0.99
N THR A 158 -10.41 -7.20 1.70
CA THR A 158 -8.94 -7.05 1.67
C THR A 158 -8.40 -6.89 3.09
N GLY A 159 -7.36 -7.65 3.40
CA GLY A 159 -6.51 -7.44 4.56
C GLY A 159 -5.36 -6.48 4.26
N PHE A 160 -4.88 -5.74 5.26
CA PHE A 160 -3.61 -5.03 5.13
C PHE A 160 -2.83 -4.95 6.45
N GLU A 161 -1.52 -4.90 6.32
CA GLU A 161 -0.59 -4.57 7.40
C GLU A 161 0.46 -3.60 6.84
N ILE A 162 0.59 -2.45 7.50
CA ILE A 162 1.59 -1.43 7.15
C ILE A 162 2.41 -1.18 8.42
N THR A 163 3.69 -1.56 8.39
CA THR A 163 4.57 -1.48 9.55
C THR A 163 5.90 -0.82 9.25
N ARG A 164 6.47 -0.12 10.24
CA ARG A 164 7.82 0.50 10.19
C ARG A 164 8.06 1.32 8.91
N THR A 165 7.03 1.99 8.45
CA THR A 165 7.00 2.71 7.18
C THR A 165 6.90 4.20 7.43
N THR A 166 7.56 5.02 6.61
CA THR A 166 7.42 6.48 6.64
C THR A 166 6.62 6.96 5.44
N VAL A 167 5.57 7.75 5.69
CA VAL A 167 4.80 8.44 4.64
C VAL A 167 4.92 9.96 4.88
N PHE A 168 5.59 10.66 3.98
CA PHE A 168 6.00 12.04 4.18
C PHE A 168 5.64 12.97 3.00
N SER A 169 5.03 14.13 3.27
CA SER A 169 4.72 15.12 2.22
C SER A 169 3.87 14.57 1.07
N ASN A 170 2.86 13.77 1.40
CA ASN A 170 1.90 13.23 0.42
C ASN A 170 0.54 13.89 0.55
N GLY A 171 -0.17 13.96 -0.57
CA GLY A 171 -1.55 14.40 -0.64
C GLY A 171 -1.70 15.87 -0.99
N ASN A 172 -2.78 16.14 -1.71
CA ASN A 172 -3.35 17.45 -1.92
C ASN A 172 -4.89 17.39 -1.76
N GLY A 173 -5.52 18.56 -1.73
CA GLY A 173 -6.98 18.69 -1.76
C GLY A 173 -7.67 18.02 -0.57
N SER A 174 -8.84 17.43 -0.82
CA SER A 174 -9.71 16.86 0.23
C SER A 174 -9.59 15.35 0.39
N THR A 175 -8.73 14.67 -0.38
CA THR A 175 -8.64 13.20 -0.37
C THR A 175 -7.22 12.65 -0.32
N GLY A 176 -6.18 13.47 -0.54
CA GLY A 176 -4.80 13.00 -0.45
C GLY A 176 -4.35 12.73 0.99
N ALA A 177 -3.64 11.62 1.23
CA ALA A 177 -3.16 11.26 2.57
C ALA A 177 -1.78 10.59 2.55
N GLY A 178 -1.15 10.45 3.71
CA GLY A 178 -0.03 9.53 3.88
C GLY A 178 -0.48 8.10 3.56
N ILE A 179 -1.52 7.65 4.27
CA ILE A 179 -2.20 6.37 4.01
C ILE A 179 -3.71 6.63 3.93
N ARG A 180 -4.32 6.25 2.81
CA ARG A 180 -5.76 6.31 2.59
C ARG A 180 -6.34 4.92 2.39
N ILE A 181 -7.28 4.55 3.25
CA ILE A 181 -8.12 3.36 3.10
C ILE A 181 -9.49 3.86 2.67
N ALA A 182 -9.87 3.57 1.42
CA ALA A 182 -11.10 4.04 0.80
C ALA A 182 -11.71 2.92 -0.08
N PRO A 183 -12.22 1.84 0.51
CA PRO A 183 -12.74 0.69 -0.24
C PRO A 183 -13.85 1.15 -1.20
N ALA A 184 -13.91 0.53 -2.38
CA ALA A 184 -14.97 0.82 -3.33
C ALA A 184 -16.33 0.34 -2.81
N ALA A 185 -17.40 0.67 -3.55
CA ALA A 185 -18.77 0.29 -3.19
C ALA A 185 -18.89 -1.21 -2.86
N GLY A 186 -19.32 -1.53 -1.63
CA GLY A 186 -19.46 -2.91 -1.15
C GLY A 186 -18.16 -3.61 -0.70
N GLY A 187 -17.00 -2.98 -0.88
CA GLY A 187 -15.72 -3.49 -0.42
C GLY A 187 -15.58 -3.44 1.10
N THR A 188 -14.67 -4.26 1.63
CA THR A 188 -14.29 -4.22 3.06
C THR A 188 -12.78 -4.25 3.17
N SER A 189 -12.20 -3.27 3.85
CA SER A 189 -10.77 -3.28 4.19
C SER A 189 -10.58 -3.37 5.69
N LYS A 190 -9.78 -4.36 6.11
CA LYS A 190 -9.45 -4.58 7.53
C LYS A 190 -7.95 -4.67 7.69
N GLY A 191 -7.39 -3.94 8.64
CA GLY A 191 -5.94 -3.98 8.81
C GLY A 191 -5.40 -3.14 9.93
N MET A 192 -4.07 -3.11 9.97
CA MET A 192 -3.30 -2.42 11.00
C MET A 192 -2.26 -1.48 10.38
N ILE A 193 -2.09 -0.34 11.02
CA ILE A 193 -0.99 0.60 10.84
C ILE A 193 -0.19 0.57 12.14
N ASP A 194 1.04 0.07 12.10
CA ASP A 194 1.88 -0.16 13.28
C ASP A 194 3.25 0.48 13.12
N ARG A 195 3.71 1.28 14.09
CA ARG A 195 5.05 1.91 14.02
C ARG A 195 5.27 2.69 12.73
N VAL A 196 4.22 3.37 12.24
CA VAL A 196 4.27 4.20 11.04
C VAL A 196 4.44 5.67 11.41
N VAL A 197 5.29 6.36 10.64
CA VAL A 197 5.47 7.81 10.73
C VAL A 197 4.78 8.47 9.54
N ALA A 198 3.67 9.15 9.79
CA ALA A 198 2.99 10.00 8.82
C ALA A 198 3.27 11.48 9.12
N ASP A 199 4.16 12.11 8.34
CA ASP A 199 4.61 13.48 8.57
C ASP A 199 4.33 14.41 7.37
N ARG A 200 3.88 15.64 7.64
CA ARG A 200 3.65 16.68 6.60
C ARG A 200 2.73 16.25 5.45
N ASN A 201 1.78 15.36 5.70
CA ASN A 201 0.81 14.94 4.68
C ASN A 201 -0.41 15.89 4.65
N THR A 202 -1.29 15.75 3.66
CA THR A 202 -2.59 16.44 3.73
C THR A 202 -3.45 15.87 4.86
N PHE A 203 -3.70 14.57 4.83
CA PHE A 203 -4.11 13.79 6.00
C PHE A 203 -3.02 12.79 6.37
N GLY A 204 -2.78 12.52 7.66
CA GLY A 204 -1.84 11.47 8.06
C GLY A 204 -2.38 10.09 7.70
N PHE A 205 -3.43 9.67 8.40
CA PHE A 205 -4.17 8.42 8.17
C PHE A 205 -5.65 8.74 7.89
N ALA A 206 -6.16 8.29 6.74
CA ALA A 206 -7.54 8.52 6.34
C ALA A 206 -8.30 7.20 6.18
N ALA A 207 -9.34 7.02 7.01
CA ALA A 207 -10.35 5.98 6.87
C ALA A 207 -11.61 6.58 6.20
N ASP A 208 -11.70 6.41 4.89
CA ASP A 208 -12.77 6.95 4.04
C ASP A 208 -13.77 5.85 3.64
N ALA A 209 -14.75 5.59 4.50
CA ALA A 209 -15.80 4.61 4.29
C ALA A 209 -16.98 5.17 3.45
N SER A 210 -16.68 6.07 2.51
CA SER A 210 -17.71 6.62 1.61
C SER A 210 -18.26 5.57 0.64
N GLY A 211 -17.44 4.59 0.22
CA GLY A 211 -17.84 3.48 -0.65
C GLY A 211 -18.02 2.14 0.05
N GLY A 212 -17.10 1.76 0.94
CA GLY A 212 -17.12 0.46 1.62
C GLY A 212 -16.76 0.55 3.09
N SER A 213 -16.71 -0.60 3.77
CA SER A 213 -16.50 -0.65 5.22
C SER A 213 -15.02 -0.82 5.60
N ILE A 214 -14.63 -0.19 6.71
CA ILE A 214 -13.26 -0.13 7.20
C ILE A 214 -13.21 -0.59 8.65
N LEU A 215 -12.28 -1.51 8.95
CA LEU A 215 -11.86 -1.84 10.30
C LEU A 215 -10.36 -1.57 10.42
N LEU A 216 -9.99 -0.46 11.03
CA LEU A 216 -8.62 0.02 11.12
C LEU A 216 -8.15 0.05 12.57
N ASN A 217 -7.01 -0.58 12.83
CA ASN A 217 -6.22 -0.37 14.05
C ASN A 217 -4.98 0.48 13.72
N VAL A 218 -4.75 1.54 14.49
CA VAL A 218 -3.54 2.36 14.45
C VAL A 218 -2.86 2.22 15.80
N ASP A 219 -1.61 1.74 15.79
CA ASP A 219 -0.86 1.44 17.00
C ASP A 219 0.58 1.92 16.88
N HIS A 220 1.16 2.42 17.98
CA HIS A 220 2.55 2.90 18.04
C HIS A 220 2.95 3.83 16.88
N SER A 221 2.01 4.59 16.34
CA SER A 221 2.20 5.38 15.12
C SER A 221 2.07 6.87 15.39
N SER A 222 2.64 7.69 14.51
CA SER A 222 2.58 9.14 14.64
C SER A 222 1.99 9.77 13.38
N ALA A 223 0.97 10.62 13.55
CA ALA A 223 0.44 11.47 12.49
C ALA A 223 0.69 12.94 12.85
N THR A 224 1.68 13.55 12.19
CA THR A 224 2.22 14.84 12.58
C THR A 224 2.30 15.82 11.42
N ASN A 225 2.19 17.11 11.75
CA ASN A 225 2.38 18.22 10.80
C ASN A 225 1.45 18.14 9.57
N SER A 226 0.31 17.45 9.67
CA SER A 226 -0.62 17.31 8.54
C SER A 226 -1.38 18.61 8.34
N THR A 227 -1.57 19.02 7.08
CA THR A 227 -2.22 20.30 6.76
C THR A 227 -3.71 20.30 7.09
N LEU A 228 -4.34 19.12 7.09
CA LEU A 228 -5.70 18.90 7.58
C LEU A 228 -5.65 18.06 8.87
N ALA A 229 -6.16 16.83 8.87
CA ALA A 229 -6.20 16.01 10.08
C ALA A 229 -5.02 15.03 10.17
N GLY A 230 -4.52 14.80 11.38
CA GLY A 230 -3.59 13.70 11.65
C GLY A 230 -4.26 12.35 11.37
N VAL A 231 -5.41 12.11 11.98
CA VAL A 231 -6.26 10.96 11.68
C VAL A 231 -7.69 11.42 11.37
N ILE A 232 -8.27 10.91 10.29
CA ILE A 232 -9.66 11.19 9.93
C ILE A 232 -10.44 9.90 9.67
N GLY A 233 -11.66 9.84 10.19
CA GLY A 233 -12.68 8.88 9.79
C GLY A 233 -13.86 9.61 9.15
N THR A 234 -14.33 9.12 8.01
CA THR A 234 -15.54 9.59 7.35
C THR A 234 -16.31 8.40 6.77
N ALA A 235 -17.64 8.50 6.71
CA ALA A 235 -18.49 7.46 6.16
C ALA A 235 -19.71 8.08 5.47
N THR A 236 -20.13 7.45 4.36
CA THR A 236 -21.38 7.82 3.67
C THR A 236 -22.26 6.58 3.47
N SER A 237 -21.73 5.53 2.84
CA SER A 237 -22.46 4.27 2.60
C SER A 237 -21.93 3.08 3.38
N GLY A 238 -20.62 3.06 3.68
CA GLY A 238 -19.99 2.02 4.50
C GLY A 238 -19.95 2.38 5.97
N THR A 239 -19.21 1.61 6.77
CA THR A 239 -18.92 1.92 8.18
C THR A 239 -17.42 2.08 8.37
N ALA A 240 -16.98 3.16 9.04
CA ALA A 240 -15.59 3.31 9.46
C ALA A 240 -15.46 3.00 10.95
N ASN A 241 -14.77 1.91 11.32
CA ASN A 241 -14.36 1.64 12.69
C ASN A 241 -12.85 1.83 12.81
N VAL A 242 -12.44 2.83 13.58
CA VAL A 242 -11.04 3.17 13.80
C VAL A 242 -10.71 3.06 15.29
N MET A 243 -9.67 2.29 15.60
CA MET A 243 -9.11 2.15 16.95
C MET A 243 -7.69 2.72 16.93
N ILE A 244 -7.39 3.64 17.83
CA ILE A 244 -6.10 4.32 17.92
C ILE A 244 -5.54 4.07 19.31
N MET A 245 -4.39 3.40 19.39
CA MET A 245 -3.73 3.07 20.64
C MET A 245 -2.27 3.51 20.60
N ARG A 246 -1.72 3.97 21.73
CA ARG A 246 -0.27 4.21 21.90
C ARG A 246 0.33 5.07 20.79
N SER A 247 -0.44 6.02 20.29
CA SER A 247 -0.11 6.78 19.08
C SER A 247 -0.07 8.28 19.38
N THR A 248 0.50 9.05 18.46
CA THR A 248 0.62 10.50 18.58
C THR A 248 -0.08 11.20 17.42
N ALA A 249 -0.93 12.17 17.71
CA ALA A 249 -1.49 13.11 16.74
C ALA A 249 -1.11 14.53 17.15
N SER A 250 -0.14 15.14 16.46
CA SER A 250 0.38 16.46 16.87
C SER A 250 0.71 17.42 15.75
N ASN A 251 0.59 18.71 16.01
CA ASN A 251 0.90 19.78 15.06
C ASN A 251 0.09 19.70 13.75
N ASN A 252 -1.11 19.13 13.80
CA ASN A 252 -2.04 19.09 12.67
C ASN A 252 -3.07 20.23 12.79
N ALA A 253 -3.81 20.52 11.72
CA ALA A 253 -4.98 21.40 11.85
C ALA A 253 -6.03 20.75 12.78
N THR A 254 -6.32 19.47 12.58
CA THR A 254 -7.08 18.66 13.55
C THR A 254 -6.26 17.43 13.96
N GLY A 255 -6.13 17.13 15.24
CA GLY A 255 -5.44 15.90 15.69
C GLY A 255 -6.18 14.66 15.22
N ILE A 256 -7.39 14.46 15.75
CA ILE A 256 -8.28 13.34 15.40
C ILE A 256 -9.66 13.88 15.01
N GLN A 257 -10.11 13.54 13.81
CA GLN A 257 -11.37 14.02 13.25
C GLN A 257 -12.31 12.86 12.94
N ASN A 258 -13.45 12.82 13.60
CA ASN A 258 -14.62 12.11 13.10
C ASN A 258 -15.45 13.07 12.26
N ALA A 259 -15.42 12.91 10.94
CA ALA A 259 -16.11 13.79 9.99
C ALA A 259 -17.61 13.45 9.80
N GLY A 260 -18.12 12.42 10.47
CA GLY A 260 -19.53 12.06 10.49
C GLY A 260 -19.87 10.75 9.79
N GLY A 261 -21.17 10.56 9.54
CA GLY A 261 -21.74 9.30 9.05
C GLY A 261 -21.66 8.17 10.08
N THR A 262 -21.63 6.94 9.59
CA THR A 262 -21.41 5.68 10.35
C THR A 262 -19.93 5.48 10.70
N THR A 263 -19.30 6.53 11.24
CA THR A 263 -17.91 6.52 11.68
C THR A 263 -17.84 6.41 13.20
N THR A 264 -17.06 5.44 13.69
CA THR A 264 -16.69 5.32 15.09
C THR A 264 -15.17 5.37 15.24
N ILE A 265 -14.69 6.32 16.03
CA ILE A 265 -13.27 6.43 16.40
C ILE A 265 -13.14 6.20 17.90
N ARG A 266 -12.26 5.28 18.30
CA ARG A 266 -11.91 4.97 19.69
C ARG A 266 -10.43 5.22 19.91
N VAL A 267 -10.08 5.85 21.03
CA VAL A 267 -8.69 6.24 21.32
C VAL A 267 -8.31 5.88 22.75
N GLY A 268 -7.14 5.27 22.94
CA GLY A 268 -6.55 4.98 24.25
C GLY A 268 -5.03 5.19 24.24
N GLU A 269 -4.47 5.48 25.41
CA GLU A 269 -3.02 5.59 25.65
C GLU A 269 -2.28 6.48 24.63
N SER A 270 -2.95 7.51 24.10
CA SER A 270 -2.43 8.31 22.99
C SER A 270 -2.27 9.78 23.36
N ALA A 271 -1.29 10.44 22.74
CA ALA A 271 -1.03 11.86 22.90
C ALA A 271 -1.62 12.67 21.73
N ILE A 272 -2.47 13.64 22.06
CA ILE A 272 -3.17 14.50 21.11
C ILE A 272 -2.90 15.96 21.53
N GLN A 273 -1.86 16.56 20.95
CA GLN A 273 -1.31 17.83 21.43
C GLN A 273 -0.73 18.71 20.33
N GLY A 274 -0.66 20.02 20.56
CA GLY A 274 -0.06 20.97 19.61
C GLY A 274 -0.87 21.15 18.31
N ASN A 275 -2.11 20.65 18.24
CA ASN A 275 -2.98 20.83 17.08
C ASN A 275 -3.75 22.16 17.21
N THR A 276 -4.28 22.68 16.09
CA THR A 276 -5.26 23.78 16.16
C THR A 276 -6.52 23.30 16.88
N THR A 277 -7.04 22.14 16.47
CA THR A 277 -8.11 21.41 17.18
C THR A 277 -7.61 20.03 17.57
N GLY A 278 -7.61 19.66 18.84
CA GLY A 278 -7.19 18.33 19.29
C GLY A 278 -8.11 17.25 18.72
N VAL A 279 -9.40 17.33 19.05
CA VAL A 279 -10.43 16.40 18.62
C VAL A 279 -11.64 17.13 18.03
N SER A 280 -12.18 16.63 16.92
CA SER A 280 -13.41 17.12 16.29
C SER A 280 -14.38 15.98 15.98
N GLY A 281 -15.68 16.23 16.16
CA GLY A 281 -16.73 15.23 16.01
C GLY A 281 -16.82 14.26 17.20
N VAL A 282 -17.53 13.15 17.02
CA VAL A 282 -17.71 12.14 18.10
C VAL A 282 -16.51 11.19 18.11
N VAL A 283 -15.61 11.38 19.07
CA VAL A 283 -14.49 10.46 19.34
C VAL A 283 -14.63 9.90 20.75
N SER A 284 -14.54 8.59 20.88
CA SER A 284 -14.65 7.91 22.17
C SER A 284 -13.28 7.60 22.75
N SER A 285 -13.14 7.71 24.06
CA SER A 285 -11.89 7.54 24.80
C SER A 285 -11.99 6.47 25.87
N TYR A 286 -10.93 5.69 26.02
CA TYR A 286 -10.69 4.81 27.18
C TYR A 286 -10.18 5.57 28.42
N THR A 287 -10.26 6.90 28.44
CA THR A 287 -9.84 7.81 29.51
C THR A 287 -8.35 7.77 29.86
N THR A 288 -7.51 7.20 28.98
CA THR A 288 -6.05 7.07 29.15
C THR A 288 -5.25 7.99 28.23
N ASN A 289 -5.90 8.94 27.55
CA ASN A 289 -5.27 9.82 26.57
C ASN A 289 -4.76 11.12 27.19
N GLN A 290 -3.66 11.65 26.66
CA GLN A 290 -3.23 13.03 26.91
C GLN A 290 -3.83 13.91 25.81
N LEU A 291 -4.98 14.53 26.10
CA LEU A 291 -5.58 15.57 25.27
C LEU A 291 -5.34 16.92 25.94
N ASN A 292 -4.29 17.62 25.54
CA ASN A 292 -3.93 18.94 26.05
C ASN A 292 -2.99 19.67 25.09
N GLY A 293 -2.71 20.94 25.37
CA GLY A 293 -1.74 21.72 24.59
C GLY A 293 -2.15 21.97 23.14
N ASN A 294 -3.44 21.80 22.81
CA ASN A 294 -4.01 22.25 21.54
C ASN A 294 -4.55 23.68 21.69
N THR A 295 -4.76 24.40 20.58
CA THR A 295 -5.46 25.70 20.66
C THR A 295 -6.89 25.52 21.15
N THR A 296 -7.57 24.48 20.66
CA THR A 296 -8.82 23.96 21.21
C THR A 296 -8.71 22.46 21.38
N ASP A 297 -8.85 21.92 22.59
CA ASP A 297 -8.73 20.46 22.81
C ASP A 297 -9.90 19.68 22.18
N GLY A 298 -11.12 20.22 22.22
CA GLY A 298 -12.33 19.48 21.85
C GLY A 298 -12.79 18.54 22.98
N THR A 299 -13.71 17.63 22.68
CA THR A 299 -14.26 16.70 23.68
C THR A 299 -14.23 15.26 23.19
N MET A 300 -13.98 14.33 24.11
CA MET A 300 -14.10 12.90 23.86
C MET A 300 -15.21 12.31 24.75
N SER A 301 -16.00 11.40 24.21
CA SER A 301 -16.97 10.63 24.99
C SER A 301 -16.28 9.48 25.71
N THR A 302 -16.67 9.18 26.94
CA THR A 302 -16.07 8.07 27.69
C THR A 302 -16.63 6.72 27.21
N ILE A 303 -15.76 5.73 27.05
CA ILE A 303 -16.17 4.35 26.81
C ILE A 303 -16.43 3.71 28.18
N PRO A 304 -17.64 3.20 28.46
CA PRO A 304 -17.90 2.51 29.73
C PRO A 304 -17.01 1.28 29.87
N LEU A 305 -16.45 1.09 31.06
CA LEU A 305 -15.81 -0.18 31.43
C LEU A 305 -16.90 -1.27 31.38
N LYS A 306 -16.60 -2.38 30.72
CA LYS A 306 -17.46 -3.57 30.68
C LYS A 306 -17.11 -4.53 31.80
#